data_AF-A0A1A6GQW9-F1
#
_entry.id   AF-A0A1A6GQW9-F1
#
_cell.length_a   1.000
_cell.length_b   1.000
_cell.length_c   1.000
_cell.angle_alpha   90.00
_cell.angle_beta   90.00
_cell.angle_gamma   90.00
#
_symmetry.space_group_name_H-M   'P 1'
#
loop_
_entity.id
_entity.type
_entity.pdbx_description
1 polymer ?
#
loop_
_entity_poly.entity_id
_entity_poly.type
_entity_poly.pdbx_seq_one_letter_code
_entity_poly.pdbx_strand_id
1 'polypeptide(L)'
;MVREAELAFQIRLAKLRSFSETQAGTEIAVMGAKGAVEIIFKGPQNVEAAQAEYVEKFANPFPAAMRGFVDDIIQPSSTCARICCDLEVLASKKVHRPWRKHANIPFFNTKNENLKKDR
;
A
#
# COMPACT_ATOMS: atom_id res chain seq x y z
N MET A 1 13.51 -12.62 30.08
CA MET A 1 14.22 -13.18 28.92
C MET A 1 13.36 -13.25 27.65
N VAL A 2 12.13 -13.79 27.68
CA VAL A 2 11.27 -13.88 26.47
C VAL A 2 10.88 -12.49 25.89
N ARG A 3 10.52 -11.53 26.75
CA ARG A 3 10.09 -10.17 26.33
C ARG A 3 11.19 -9.36 25.64
N GLU A 4 12.46 -9.52 26.01
CA GLU A 4 13.57 -8.81 25.37
C GLU A 4 13.90 -9.39 23.99
N ALA A 5 13.75 -10.70 23.82
CA ALA A 5 13.91 -11.35 22.53
C ALA A 5 12.78 -10.95 21.55
N GLU A 6 11.53 -10.84 22.03
CA GLU A 6 10.41 -10.30 21.25
C GLU A 6 10.65 -8.84 20.85
N LEU A 7 11.10 -8.00 21.78
CA LEU A 7 11.36 -6.59 21.48
C LEU A 7 12.47 -6.43 20.43
N ALA A 8 13.56 -7.20 20.55
CA ALA A 8 14.66 -7.20 19.58
C ALA A 8 14.22 -7.72 18.21
N PHE A 9 13.33 -8.73 18.17
CA PHE A 9 12.74 -9.25 16.94
C PHE A 9 11.83 -8.22 16.26
N GLN A 10 10.99 -7.53 17.03
CA GLN A 10 10.11 -6.46 16.56
C GLN A 10 10.91 -5.26 16.02
N ILE A 11 11.96 -4.84 16.72
CA ILE A 11 12.87 -3.77 16.25
C ILE A 11 13.58 -4.18 14.96
N ARG A 12 13.99 -5.46 14.83
CA ARG A 12 14.65 -5.97 13.63
C ARG A 12 13.70 -6.06 12.42
N LEU A 13 12.44 -6.44 12.66
CA LEU A 13 11.38 -6.45 11.64
C LEU A 13 11.01 -5.03 11.19
N ALA A 14 10.82 -4.10 12.13
CA ALA A 14 10.58 -2.68 11.83
C ALA A 14 11.72 -2.05 11.01
N LYS A 15 12.95 -2.53 11.18
CA LYS A 15 14.10 -2.06 10.40
C LYS A 15 14.13 -2.58 8.96
N LEU A 16 13.52 -3.73 8.70
CA LEU A 16 13.45 -4.34 7.36
C LEU A 16 12.32 -3.78 6.51
N ARG A 17 11.26 -3.24 7.12
CA ARG A 17 10.11 -2.64 6.42
C ARG A 17 10.02 -1.13 6.62
N SER A 18 9.21 -0.48 5.80
CA SER A 18 8.85 0.94 5.90
C SER A 18 7.40 0.96 6.36
N PHE A 19 7.06 1.74 7.39
CA PHE A 19 5.72 1.71 7.96
C PHE A 19 4.66 2.20 6.96
N SER A 20 3.56 1.45 6.85
CA SER A 20 2.36 1.83 6.10
C SER A 20 1.15 1.86 7.02
N GLU A 21 0.74 3.07 7.41
CA GLU A 21 -0.39 3.30 8.30
C GLU A 21 -1.60 3.83 7.53
N THR A 22 -2.79 3.41 7.95
CA THR A 22 -4.05 3.79 7.28
C THR A 22 -5.08 4.31 8.27
N GLN A 23 -6.03 5.10 7.79
CA GLN A 23 -7.12 5.65 8.61
C GLN A 23 -8.43 4.90 8.32
N ALA A 24 -9.42 5.08 9.21
CA ALA A 24 -10.69 4.35 9.16
C ALA A 24 -11.56 4.58 7.90
N GLY A 25 -11.23 5.58 7.06
CA GLY A 25 -11.91 5.87 5.79
C GLY A 25 -11.09 5.55 4.53
N THR A 26 -10.03 4.75 4.64
CA THR A 26 -9.13 4.48 3.51
C THR A 26 -9.61 3.28 2.71
N GLU A 27 -9.80 3.47 1.41
CA GLU A 27 -10.13 2.39 0.48
C GLU A 27 -8.84 1.86 -0.16
N ILE A 28 -8.61 0.55 -0.04
CA ILE A 28 -7.45 -0.12 -0.65
C ILE A 28 -7.96 -1.20 -1.60
N ALA A 29 -7.92 -0.91 -2.89
CA ALA A 29 -8.32 -1.83 -3.95
C ALA A 29 -7.34 -1.81 -5.13
N VAL A 30 -7.31 -2.90 -5.89
CA VAL A 30 -6.49 -3.03 -7.12
C VAL A 30 -6.99 -2.06 -8.20
N MET A 31 -8.30 -1.86 -8.27
CA MET A 31 -8.98 -0.98 -9.21
C MET A 31 -10.33 -0.54 -8.63
N GLY A 32 -10.94 0.51 -9.18
CA GLY A 32 -12.26 0.96 -8.77
C GLY A 32 -13.34 -0.11 -8.96
N ALA A 33 -14.34 -0.12 -8.07
CA ALA A 33 -15.35 -1.19 -7.98
C ALA A 33 -16.02 -1.54 -9.31
N LYS A 34 -16.32 -0.53 -10.15
CA LYS A 34 -16.94 -0.73 -11.48
C LYS A 34 -16.08 -1.61 -12.40
N GLY A 35 -14.78 -1.30 -12.50
CA GLY A 35 -13.85 -2.04 -13.35
C GLY A 35 -13.58 -3.47 -12.84
N ALA A 36 -13.60 -3.66 -11.51
CA ALA A 36 -13.42 -4.99 -10.93
C ALA A 36 -14.62 -5.91 -11.22
N VAL A 37 -15.84 -5.40 -11.08
CA VAL A 37 -17.08 -6.17 -11.30
C VAL A 37 -17.22 -6.59 -12.76
N GLU A 38 -16.89 -5.71 -13.72
CA GLU A 38 -16.91 -6.04 -15.16
C GLU A 38 -15.96 -7.19 -15.53
N ILE A 39 -14.83 -7.31 -14.84
CA ILE A 39 -13.84 -8.36 -15.09
C ILE A 39 -14.23 -9.67 -14.38
N ILE A 40 -14.72 -9.58 -13.14
CA ILE A 40 -15.03 -10.74 -12.28
C ILE A 40 -16.37 -11.38 -12.66
N PHE A 41 -17.40 -10.58 -12.95
CA PHE A 41 -18.77 -11.02 -13.25
C PHE A 41 -19.08 -10.90 -14.74
N LYS A 42 -18.29 -11.57 -15.60
CA LYS A 42 -18.63 -11.70 -17.03
C LYS A 42 -19.84 -12.63 -17.20
N GLY A 43 -21.06 -12.10 -17.10
CA GLY A 43 -22.31 -12.86 -17.29
C GLY A 43 -23.60 -12.09 -16.99
N PRO A 44 -24.79 -12.69 -17.17
CA PRO A 44 -26.11 -12.03 -17.05
C PRO A 44 -26.61 -11.98 -15.60
N GLN A 45 -25.76 -11.61 -14.65
CA GLN A 45 -26.18 -11.40 -13.26
C GLN A 45 -26.36 -9.91 -12.97
N ASN A 46 -27.19 -9.60 -11.97
CA ASN A 46 -27.48 -8.23 -11.52
C ASN A 46 -26.20 -7.51 -11.10
N VAL A 47 -25.62 -6.77 -12.03
CA VAL A 47 -24.33 -6.08 -11.92
C VAL A 47 -24.34 -5.07 -10.77
N GLU A 48 -25.48 -4.42 -10.51
CA GLU A 48 -25.64 -3.47 -9.41
C GLU A 48 -25.53 -4.12 -8.03
N ALA A 49 -26.13 -5.30 -7.83
CA ALA A 49 -26.05 -6.02 -6.56
C ALA A 49 -24.62 -6.51 -6.28
N ALA A 50 -23.96 -7.04 -7.32
CA ALA A 50 -22.56 -7.45 -7.24
C ALA A 50 -21.61 -6.27 -6.97
N GLN A 51 -21.93 -5.07 -7.48
CA GLN A 51 -21.17 -3.87 -7.21
C GLN A 51 -21.30 -3.39 -5.76
N ALA A 52 -22.52 -3.39 -5.21
CA ALA A 52 -22.74 -3.06 -3.81
C ALA A 52 -21.98 -4.02 -2.87
N GLU A 53 -22.05 -5.33 -3.14
CA GLU A 53 -21.34 -6.35 -2.36
C GLU A 53 -19.81 -6.20 -2.47
N TYR A 54 -19.30 -5.82 -3.65
CA TYR A 54 -17.87 -5.55 -3.84
C TYR A 54 -17.42 -4.32 -3.05
N VAL A 55 -18.20 -3.24 -3.07
CA VAL A 55 -17.90 -2.04 -2.29
C VAL A 55 -17.89 -2.36 -0.80
N GLU A 56 -18.88 -3.08 -0.27
CA GLU A 56 -18.88 -3.43 1.16
C GLU A 56 -17.67 -4.29 1.57
N LYS A 57 -17.28 -5.24 0.73
CA LYS A 57 -16.16 -6.15 1.02
C LYS A 57 -14.79 -5.50 0.89
N PHE A 58 -14.61 -4.57 -0.05
CA PHE A 58 -13.30 -4.02 -0.42
C PHE A 58 -13.12 -2.53 -0.09
N ALA A 59 -14.17 -1.78 0.27
CA ALA A 59 -14.08 -0.39 0.75
C ALA A 59 -13.66 -0.31 2.23
N ASN A 60 -12.87 -1.26 2.69
CA ASN A 60 -12.35 -1.28 4.04
C ASN A 60 -10.85 -1.66 4.01
N PRO A 61 -10.04 -1.14 4.95
CA PRO A 61 -8.60 -1.39 4.97
C PRO A 61 -8.20 -2.77 5.52
N PHE A 62 -9.16 -3.54 6.07
CA PHE A 62 -8.89 -4.81 6.76
C PHE A 62 -8.26 -5.91 5.88
N PRO A 63 -8.68 -6.13 4.60
CA PRO A 63 -8.07 -7.10 3.71
C PRO A 63 -6.60 -6.82 3.41
N ALA A 64 -6.18 -5.56 3.48
CA ALA A 64 -4.79 -5.16 3.31
C ALA A 64 -3.99 -5.39 4.61
N ALA A 65 -4.59 -5.11 5.77
CA ALA A 65 -4.00 -5.38 7.08
C ALA A 65 -3.78 -6.89 7.32
N MET A 66 -4.75 -7.74 6.95
CA MET A 66 -4.62 -9.21 7.07
C MET A 66 -3.46 -9.79 6.27
N ARG A 67 -3.09 -9.13 5.16
CA ARG A 67 -1.97 -9.55 4.31
C ARG A 67 -0.63 -8.95 4.73
N GLY A 68 -0.62 -8.08 5.75
CA GLY A 68 0.57 -7.37 6.23
C GLY A 68 1.07 -6.32 5.24
N PHE A 69 0.20 -5.77 4.40
CA PHE A 69 0.52 -4.60 3.56
C PHE A 69 0.35 -3.28 4.30
N VAL A 70 -0.46 -3.29 5.35
CA VAL A 70 -0.68 -2.19 6.28
C VAL A 70 -0.24 -2.68 7.65
N ASP A 71 0.62 -1.91 8.31
CA ASP A 71 1.14 -2.27 9.63
C ASP A 71 0.12 -1.96 10.73
N ASP A 72 -0.58 -0.83 10.65
CA ASP A 72 -1.56 -0.41 11.66
C ASP A 72 -2.69 0.46 11.09
N ILE A 73 -3.86 0.40 11.73
CA ILE A 73 -5.01 1.27 11.44
C ILE A 73 -5.16 2.25 12.60
N ILE A 74 -4.80 3.50 12.36
CA ILE A 74 -4.68 4.52 13.41
C ILE A 74 -5.77 5.59 13.31
N GLN A 75 -6.03 6.26 14.42
CA GLN A 75 -6.91 7.44 14.43
C GLN A 75 -6.16 8.65 13.85
N PRO A 76 -6.85 9.55 13.10
CA PRO A 76 -6.21 10.71 12.49
C PRO A 76 -5.46 11.60 13.50
N SER A 77 -5.99 11.74 14.72
CA SER A 77 -5.39 12.52 15.80
C SER A 77 -4.07 11.93 16.34
N SER A 78 -3.88 10.61 16.26
CA SER A 78 -2.67 9.93 16.74
C SER A 78 -1.52 9.90 15.73
N THR A 79 -1.78 10.32 14.48
CA THR A 79 -0.81 10.22 13.36
C THR A 79 0.54 10.87 13.68
N CYS A 80 0.55 12.10 14.23
CA CYS A 80 1.80 12.79 14.53
C CYS A 80 2.65 12.05 15.57
N ALA A 81 2.02 11.58 16.66
CA ALA A 81 2.73 10.86 17.71
C ALA A 81 3.35 9.56 17.19
N ARG A 82 2.62 8.88 16.31
CA ARG A 82 3.05 7.62 15.72
C ARG A 82 4.21 7.80 14.75
N ILE A 83 4.13 8.79 13.86
CA ILE A 83 5.23 9.16 12.96
C ILE A 83 6.51 9.50 13.75
N CYS A 84 6.41 10.25 14.85
CA CYS A 84 7.59 10.58 15.67
C CYS A 84 8.26 9.31 16.22
N CYS A 85 7.49 8.39 16.78
CA CYS A 85 7.99 7.11 17.29
C CYS A 85 8.66 6.28 16.19
N ASP A 86 8.02 6.18 15.02
CA ASP A 86 8.55 5.43 13.89
C ASP A 86 9.88 6.00 13.39
N LEU A 87 9.99 7.34 13.32
CA LEU A 87 11.24 8.01 12.94
C LEU A 87 12.37 7.76 13.93
N GLU A 88 12.09 7.71 15.23
CA GLU A 88 13.09 7.38 16.26
C GLU A 88 13.63 5.96 16.07
N VAL A 89 12.76 4.98 15.80
CA VAL A 89 13.16 3.59 15.51
C VAL A 89 13.97 3.50 14.21
N LEU A 90 13.58 4.26 13.19
CA LEU A 90 14.21 4.26 11.88
C LEU A 90 15.52 5.06 11.81
N ALA A 91 15.83 5.90 12.81
CA ALA A 91 16.98 6.80 12.82
C ALA A 91 18.33 6.08 12.58
N SER A 92 18.45 4.82 13.00
CA SER A 92 19.67 4.02 12.84
C SER A 92 19.59 2.98 11.71
N LYS A 93 18.64 3.11 10.78
CA LYS A 93 18.45 2.18 9.64
C LYS A 93 19.51 2.41 8.57
N LYS A 94 20.34 1.38 8.32
CA LYS A 94 21.30 1.34 7.20
C LYS A 94 20.86 0.27 6.21
N VAL A 95 20.67 0.66 4.94
CA VAL A 95 20.28 -0.24 3.86
C VAL A 95 21.43 -0.33 2.86
N HIS A 96 21.93 -1.55 2.63
CA HIS A 96 22.92 -1.79 1.58
C HIS A 96 22.21 -1.95 0.23
N ARG A 97 22.71 -1.25 -0.79
CA ARG A 97 22.20 -1.33 -2.18
C ARG A 97 23.33 -1.82 -3.07
N PRO A 98 23.04 -2.63 -4.11
CA PRO A 98 24.07 -3.08 -5.06
C PRO A 98 24.84 -1.90 -5.67
N TRP A 99 26.14 -2.07 -5.87
CA TRP A 99 26.98 -1.02 -6.45
C TRP A 99 26.63 -0.77 -7.92
N ARG A 100 26.45 0.51 -8.27
CA ARG A 100 26.16 0.98 -9.63
C ARG A 100 26.67 2.41 -9.78
N LYS A 101 27.14 2.78 -10.98
CA LYS A 101 27.64 4.13 -11.27
C LYS A 101 26.55 5.20 -11.13
N HIS A 102 25.35 4.91 -11.66
CA HIS A 102 24.15 5.73 -11.53
C HIS A 102 22.90 4.84 -11.67
N ALA A 103 21.72 5.39 -11.35
CA ALA A 103 20.46 4.74 -11.64
C ALA A 103 20.04 5.00 -13.11
N ASN A 104 19.25 4.09 -13.69
CA ASN A 104 18.61 4.27 -14.99
C ASN A 104 17.13 4.64 -14.77
N ILE A 105 16.89 5.84 -14.23
CA ILE A 105 15.53 6.35 -14.03
C ILE A 105 15.02 6.82 -15.40
N PRO A 106 13.81 6.44 -15.83
CA PRO A 106 13.27 6.91 -17.10
C PRO A 106 13.23 8.44 -17.12
N PHE A 107 13.82 9.05 -18.14
CA PHE A 107 13.69 10.48 -18.37
C PHE A 107 12.38 10.74 -19.12
N PHE A 108 11.60 11.71 -18.66
CA PHE A 108 10.37 12.10 -19.35
C PHE A 108 10.75 12.84 -20.65
N ASN A 109 10.60 12.20 -21.80
CA ASN A 109 10.75 12.87 -23.09
C ASN A 109 9.47 13.67 -23.36
N THR A 110 9.55 15.01 -23.31
CA THR A 110 8.42 15.92 -23.59
C THR A 110 8.04 16.01 -25.07
N LYS A 111 8.70 15.25 -25.96
CA LYS A 111 8.33 15.17 -27.37
C LYS A 111 7.70 13.82 -27.67
N ASN A 112 6.37 13.74 -27.61
CA ASN A 112 5.53 12.80 -28.36
C ASN A 112 4.04 13.21 -28.26
N GLU A 113 3.73 14.43 -28.69
CA GLU A 113 2.48 14.64 -29.42
C GLU A 113 2.72 14.07 -30.83
N ASN A 114 1.78 13.28 -31.36
CA ASN A 114 1.76 12.70 -32.72
C ASN A 114 2.22 11.25 -32.93
N LEU A 115 1.86 10.31 -32.05
CA LEU A 115 1.81 8.89 -32.44
C LEU A 115 0.47 8.25 -32.04
N LYS A 116 -0.56 8.54 -32.84
CA LYS A 116 -1.71 7.65 -33.15
C LYS A 116 -2.58 8.27 -34.25
N LYS A 117 -2.02 8.29 -35.46
CA LYS A 117 -2.79 8.24 -36.70
C LYS A 117 -2.00 7.33 -37.61
N ASP A 118 -2.25 6.03 -37.51
CA ASP A 118 -2.11 5.07 -38.61
C ASP A 118 -2.58 3.68 -38.15
N ARG A 119 -3.67 3.26 -38.81
CA ARG A 119 -4.41 1.99 -38.77
C ARG A 119 -5.36 1.73 -37.60
#